data_AF-A0A2M8D4R6-F1
#
_entry.id   AF-A0A2M8D4R6-F1
#
_cell.length_a   1.000
_cell.length_b   1.000
_cell.length_c   1.000
_cell.angle_alpha   90.00
_cell.angle_beta   90.00
_cell.angle_gamma   90.00
#
_symmetry.space_group_name_H-M   'P 1'
#
loop_
_entity.id
_entity.type
_entity.pdbx_description
1 polymer ?
#
loop_
_entity_poly.entity_id
_entity_poly.type
_entity_poly.pdbx_seq_one_letter_code
_entity_poly.pdbx_strand_id
1 'polypeptide(L)'
;MLDKAQAFADDKKCKDSKASSLQAIELAKKAEQDAVAEKSKAKTLAEEAIAAAVKAADTAKAEDAETYAKAELDAGVAALGDSKNLMANDECKYYQVKKMADDAAAKFGDAAAKAIAEKARIAEEKRQAEEAARMAAEEELKRHPKEWTVVKGECLWKIAGYDKIYADPFQWPLIYKANKAQIKDPDLIHPGQVFAIPRNVSDEEVQQAIKEAKNRPWPVENFFFDGK
;
A
#
# COMPACT_ATOMS: atom_id res chain seq x y z
N MET A 1 34.22 -27.07 82.99
CA MET A 1 33.81 -27.38 81.61
C MET A 1 33.77 -26.13 80.74
N LEU A 2 33.18 -25.02 81.23
CA LEU A 2 33.12 -23.73 80.53
C LEU A 2 34.50 -23.10 80.24
N ASP A 3 35.45 -23.07 81.18
CA ASP A 3 36.76 -22.42 80.95
C ASP A 3 37.63 -23.09 79.87
N LYS A 4 37.55 -24.42 79.73
CA LYS A 4 38.28 -25.15 78.69
C LYS A 4 37.66 -24.97 77.30
N ALA A 5 36.34 -24.80 77.24
CA ALA A 5 35.63 -24.48 76.00
C ALA A 5 35.95 -23.05 75.54
N GLN A 6 36.04 -22.09 76.48
CA GLN A 6 36.48 -20.72 76.21
C GLN A 6 37.92 -20.68 75.68
N ALA A 7 38.84 -21.39 76.33
CA ALA A 7 40.25 -21.45 75.90
C ALA A 7 40.46 -22.09 74.52
N PHE A 8 39.64 -23.08 74.14
CA PHE A 8 39.66 -23.68 72.80
C PHE A 8 39.11 -22.74 71.73
N ALA A 9 38.06 -21.97 72.05
CA ALA A 9 37.52 -20.93 71.18
C ALA A 9 38.50 -19.74 71.02
N ASP A 10 39.36 -19.50 72.02
CA ASP A 10 40.36 -18.43 72.00
C ASP A 10 41.66 -18.78 71.26
N ASP A 11 41.89 -20.04 70.93
CA ASP A 11 43.06 -20.51 70.18
C ASP A 11 43.13 -19.84 68.79
N LYS A 12 44.32 -19.34 68.44
CA LYS A 12 44.56 -18.61 67.18
C LYS A 12 44.13 -19.41 65.95
N LYS A 13 44.35 -20.73 65.94
CA LYS A 13 43.95 -21.59 64.81
C LYS A 13 42.42 -21.73 64.69
N CYS A 14 41.70 -21.74 65.81
CA CYS A 14 40.24 -21.78 65.83
C CYS A 14 39.64 -20.48 65.24
N LYS A 15 40.22 -19.32 65.60
CA LYS A 15 39.83 -18.00 65.08
C LYS A 15 40.09 -17.87 63.58
N ASP A 16 41.28 -18.29 63.11
CA ASP A 16 41.66 -18.22 61.69
C ASP A 16 40.80 -19.16 60.82
N SER A 17 40.47 -20.35 61.33
CA SER A 17 39.57 -21.31 60.67
C SER A 17 38.13 -20.78 60.54
N LYS A 18 37.62 -20.15 61.62
CA LYS A 18 36.31 -19.48 61.61
C LYS A 18 36.27 -18.31 60.64
N ALA A 19 37.33 -17.48 60.61
CA ALA A 19 37.43 -16.36 59.68
C ALA A 19 37.47 -16.82 58.22
N SER A 20 38.23 -17.88 57.91
CA SER A 20 38.29 -18.46 56.57
C SER A 20 36.94 -19.03 56.13
N SER A 21 36.23 -19.70 57.05
CA SER A 21 34.88 -20.23 56.79
C SER A 21 33.86 -19.11 56.54
N LEU A 22 33.95 -18.00 57.28
CA LEU A 22 33.10 -16.82 57.08
C LEU A 22 33.38 -16.14 55.73
N GLN A 23 34.64 -16.01 55.33
CA GLN A 23 35.03 -15.48 54.02
C GLN A 23 34.51 -16.37 52.88
N ALA A 24 34.56 -17.69 53.03
CA ALA A 24 33.98 -18.62 52.05
C ALA A 24 32.46 -18.46 51.92
N ILE A 25 31.75 -18.29 53.05
CA ILE A 25 30.30 -18.00 53.06
C ILE A 25 30.00 -16.64 52.40
N GLU A 26 30.84 -15.63 52.64
CA GLU A 26 30.68 -14.30 52.04
C GLU A 26 30.89 -14.33 50.53
N LEU A 27 31.93 -15.04 50.05
CA LEU A 27 32.18 -15.26 48.63
C LEU A 27 31.02 -16.02 47.96
N ALA A 28 30.47 -17.04 48.63
CA ALA A 28 29.32 -17.78 48.14
C ALA A 28 28.07 -16.89 48.02
N LYS A 29 27.80 -16.06 49.04
CA LYS A 29 26.70 -15.08 49.01
C LYS A 29 26.88 -14.05 47.90
N LYS A 30 28.11 -13.55 47.70
CA LYS A 30 28.41 -12.63 46.60
C LYS A 30 28.20 -13.28 45.25
N ALA A 31 28.62 -14.53 45.07
CA ALA A 31 28.39 -15.29 43.85
C ALA A 31 26.88 -15.51 43.58
N GLU A 32 26.09 -15.78 44.62
CA GLU A 32 24.62 -15.85 44.50
C GLU A 32 24.01 -14.49 44.09
N GLN A 33 24.46 -13.39 44.69
CA GLN A 33 24.00 -12.04 44.33
C GLN A 33 24.35 -11.69 42.88
N ASP A 34 25.57 -11.99 42.45
CA ASP A 34 26.03 -11.76 41.07
C ASP A 34 25.22 -12.62 40.08
N ALA A 35 24.92 -13.89 40.43
CA ALA A 35 24.09 -14.76 39.61
C ALA A 35 22.64 -14.26 39.49
N VAL A 36 22.05 -13.76 40.57
CA VAL A 36 20.71 -13.16 40.56
C VAL A 36 20.70 -11.87 39.74
N ALA A 37 21.74 -11.05 39.82
CA ALA A 37 21.88 -9.82 39.04
C ALA A 37 22.04 -10.10 37.54
N GLU A 38 22.81 -11.11 37.14
CA GLU A 38 22.93 -11.49 35.73
C GLU A 38 21.62 -12.09 35.19
N LYS A 39 20.91 -12.89 36.00
CA LYS A 39 19.59 -13.42 35.65
C LYS A 39 18.57 -12.30 35.43
N SER A 40 18.52 -11.29 36.31
CA SER A 40 17.59 -10.17 36.18
C SER A 40 17.88 -9.31 34.94
N LYS A 41 19.15 -9.05 34.63
CA LYS A 41 19.56 -8.39 33.38
C LYS A 41 19.13 -9.18 32.15
N ALA A 42 19.37 -10.50 32.14
CA ALA A 42 18.98 -11.36 31.02
C ALA A 42 17.45 -11.37 30.83
N LYS A 43 16.69 -11.33 31.92
CA LYS A 43 15.22 -11.20 31.88
C LYS A 43 14.79 -9.89 31.22
N THR A 44 15.35 -8.76 31.66
CA THR A 44 15.01 -7.44 31.08
C THR A 44 15.32 -7.39 29.58
N LEU A 45 16.48 -7.88 29.16
CA LEU A 45 16.85 -7.94 27.74
C LEU A 45 15.90 -8.82 26.91
N ALA A 46 15.40 -9.92 27.49
CA ALA A 46 14.42 -10.78 26.84
C ALA A 46 13.04 -10.10 26.74
N GLU A 47 12.62 -9.35 27.76
CA GLU A 47 11.37 -8.57 27.75
C GLU A 47 11.42 -7.46 26.70
N GLU A 48 12.54 -6.75 26.60
CA GLU A 48 12.79 -5.73 25.58
C GLU A 48 12.76 -6.32 24.17
N ALA A 49 13.40 -7.48 23.96
CA ALA A 49 13.37 -8.16 22.67
C ALA A 49 11.95 -8.60 22.27
N ILE A 50 11.16 -9.13 23.21
CA ILE A 50 9.75 -9.48 22.95
C ILE A 50 8.95 -8.22 22.61
N ALA A 51 9.16 -7.11 23.32
CA ALA A 51 8.48 -5.85 23.02
C ALA A 51 8.85 -5.32 21.62
N ALA A 52 10.12 -5.42 21.22
CA ALA A 52 10.57 -5.07 19.88
C ALA A 52 9.92 -5.96 18.80
N ALA A 53 9.83 -7.28 19.05
CA ALA A 53 9.18 -8.21 18.14
C ALA A 53 7.67 -7.96 18.01
N VAL A 54 6.97 -7.61 19.10
CA VAL A 54 5.56 -7.20 19.05
C VAL A 54 5.39 -5.95 18.21
N LYS A 55 6.22 -4.92 18.43
CA LYS A 55 6.17 -3.69 17.62
C LYS A 55 6.41 -3.98 16.14
N ALA A 56 7.36 -4.86 15.82
CA ALA A 56 7.62 -5.28 14.45
C ALA A 56 6.41 -6.02 13.84
N ALA A 57 5.73 -6.86 14.62
CA ALA A 57 4.50 -7.51 14.19
C ALA A 57 3.37 -6.51 13.88
N ASP A 58 3.22 -5.47 14.70
CA ASP A 58 2.23 -4.41 14.46
C ASP A 58 2.55 -3.62 13.19
N THR A 59 3.83 -3.32 12.93
CA THR A 59 4.23 -2.67 11.67
C THR A 59 3.98 -3.56 10.46
N ALA A 60 4.25 -4.86 10.56
CA ALA A 60 3.97 -5.80 9.45
C ALA A 60 2.46 -5.88 9.15
N LYS A 61 1.62 -5.89 10.19
CA LYS A 61 0.16 -5.84 10.02
C LYS A 61 -0.32 -4.53 9.40
N ALA A 62 0.21 -3.39 9.83
CA ALA A 62 -0.14 -2.09 9.25
C ALA A 62 0.21 -1.99 7.75
N GLU A 63 1.25 -2.70 7.32
CA GLU A 63 1.65 -2.78 5.92
C GLU A 63 0.90 -3.86 5.11
N ASP A 64 -0.22 -4.40 5.61
CA ASP A 64 -0.99 -5.46 4.98
C ASP A 64 -0.17 -6.72 4.64
N ALA A 65 0.86 -7.02 5.44
CA ALA A 65 1.69 -8.21 5.23
C ALA A 65 0.88 -9.53 5.29
N GLU A 66 -0.32 -9.52 5.88
CA GLU A 66 -1.23 -10.67 5.81
C GLU A 66 -1.62 -11.04 4.37
N THR A 67 -1.69 -10.04 3.48
CA THR A 67 -2.04 -10.25 2.07
C THR A 67 -0.81 -10.61 1.22
N TYR A 68 0.32 -9.93 1.46
CA TYR A 68 1.48 -9.98 0.58
C TYR A 68 2.66 -10.82 1.10
N ALA A 69 2.71 -11.12 2.40
CA ALA A 69 3.81 -11.81 3.06
C ALA A 69 3.32 -12.70 4.22
N LYS A 70 2.27 -13.48 3.96
CA LYS A 70 1.59 -14.31 4.95
C LYS A 70 2.51 -15.33 5.62
N ALA A 71 3.36 -16.01 4.85
CA ALA A 71 4.23 -17.06 5.36
C ALA A 71 5.24 -16.53 6.40
N GLU A 72 5.83 -15.37 6.13
CA GLU A 72 6.79 -14.71 7.01
C GLU A 72 6.11 -14.15 8.26
N LEU A 73 4.89 -13.62 8.10
CA LEU A 73 4.06 -13.17 9.22
C LEU A 73 3.71 -14.34 10.16
N ASP A 74 3.22 -15.46 9.61
CA ASP A 74 2.85 -16.65 10.38
C ASP A 74 4.08 -17.25 11.09
N ALA A 75 5.24 -17.30 10.42
CA ALA A 75 6.49 -17.76 11.02
C ALA A 75 6.99 -16.85 12.15
N GLY A 76 6.81 -15.52 12.00
CA GLY A 76 7.10 -14.55 13.04
C GLY A 76 6.18 -14.70 14.25
N VAL A 77 4.87 -14.88 14.02
CA VAL A 77 3.87 -15.08 15.08
C VAL A 77 4.15 -16.36 15.87
N ALA A 78 4.50 -17.45 15.18
CA ALA A 78 4.88 -18.71 15.83
C ALA A 78 6.12 -18.53 16.72
N ALA A 79 7.20 -17.91 16.20
CA ALA A 79 8.42 -17.67 16.95
C ALA A 79 8.21 -16.76 18.18
N LEU A 80 7.35 -15.74 18.06
CA LEU A 80 6.96 -14.87 19.17
C LEU A 80 6.11 -15.60 20.22
N GLY A 81 5.26 -16.54 19.80
CA GLY A 81 4.50 -17.40 20.68
C GLY A 81 5.42 -18.31 21.50
N ASP A 82 6.37 -18.96 20.82
CA ASP A 82 7.34 -19.85 21.45
C ASP A 82 8.26 -19.10 22.43
N SER A 83 8.72 -17.89 22.08
CA SER A 83 9.55 -17.08 22.97
C SER A 83 8.81 -16.66 24.24
N LYS A 84 7.51 -16.29 24.13
CA LYS A 84 6.65 -15.95 25.27
C LYS A 84 6.39 -17.16 26.17
N ASN A 85 6.15 -18.33 25.57
CA ASN A 85 5.98 -19.58 26.31
C ASN A 85 7.26 -19.96 27.07
N LEU A 86 8.43 -19.81 26.44
CA LEU A 86 9.71 -20.10 27.07
C LEU A 86 10.01 -19.13 28.23
N MET A 87 9.66 -17.85 28.08
CA MET A 87 9.78 -16.86 29.15
C MET A 87 8.92 -17.19 30.38
N ALA A 88 7.74 -17.77 30.17
CA ALA A 88 6.81 -18.13 31.25
C ALA A 88 7.19 -19.43 31.99
N ASN A 89 7.86 -20.37 31.31
CA ASN A 89 8.10 -21.72 31.83
C ASN A 89 9.54 -22.00 32.26
N ASP A 90 10.54 -21.25 31.78
CA ASP A 90 11.95 -21.53 32.06
C ASP A 90 12.75 -20.26 32.36
N GLU A 91 12.88 -19.96 33.66
CA GLU A 91 13.59 -18.77 34.15
C GLU A 91 15.11 -18.79 33.90
N CYS A 92 15.69 -19.92 33.48
CA CYS A 92 17.13 -20.03 33.18
C CYS A 92 17.43 -19.85 31.69
N LYS A 93 16.42 -19.73 30.82
CA LYS A 93 16.58 -19.67 29.37
C LYS A 93 16.32 -18.30 28.74
N TYR A 94 16.43 -17.21 29.51
CA TYR A 94 16.22 -15.84 28.98
C TYR A 94 17.10 -15.49 27.76
N TYR A 95 18.32 -16.02 27.68
CA TYR A 95 19.16 -15.85 26.49
C TYR A 95 18.55 -16.45 25.22
N GLN A 96 17.89 -17.61 25.33
CA GLN A 96 17.20 -18.25 24.21
C GLN A 96 15.93 -17.48 23.83
N VAL A 97 15.18 -17.01 24.84
CA VAL A 97 14.02 -16.14 24.62
C VAL A 97 14.42 -14.90 23.82
N LYS A 98 15.50 -14.23 24.21
CA LYS A 98 16.01 -13.05 23.50
C LYS A 98 16.31 -13.38 22.03
N LYS A 99 17.07 -14.45 21.77
CA LYS A 99 17.41 -14.87 20.41
C LYS A 99 16.16 -15.16 19.57
N MET A 100 15.19 -15.89 20.12
CA MET A 100 13.94 -16.20 19.42
C MET A 100 13.09 -14.96 19.14
N ALA A 101 13.06 -14.01 20.07
CA ALA A 101 12.39 -12.73 19.89
C ALA A 101 13.09 -11.86 18.83
N ASP A 102 14.43 -11.81 18.81
CA ASP A 102 15.19 -11.11 17.76
C ASP A 102 14.94 -11.76 16.39
N ASP A 103 14.95 -13.09 16.31
CA ASP A 103 14.65 -13.86 15.10
C ASP A 103 13.19 -13.67 14.64
N ALA A 104 12.25 -13.42 15.56
CA ALA A 104 10.86 -13.09 15.25
C ALA A 104 10.75 -11.66 14.71
N ALA A 105 11.42 -10.69 15.36
CA ALA A 105 11.48 -9.30 14.91
C ALA A 105 12.05 -9.18 13.49
N ALA A 106 13.10 -9.95 13.17
CA ALA A 106 13.66 -10.00 11.82
C ALA A 106 12.64 -10.50 10.79
N LYS A 107 11.92 -11.60 11.08
CA LYS A 107 10.88 -12.13 10.19
C LYS A 107 9.74 -11.14 9.96
N PHE A 108 9.32 -10.42 10.99
CA PHE A 108 8.31 -9.37 10.84
C PHE A 108 8.83 -8.19 10.00
N GLY A 109 10.11 -7.82 10.16
CA GLY A 109 10.76 -6.81 9.31
C GLY A 109 10.79 -7.24 7.84
N ASP A 110 11.16 -8.49 7.56
CA ASP A 110 11.16 -9.05 6.21
C ASP A 110 9.75 -9.11 5.62
N ALA A 111 8.75 -9.47 6.43
CA ALA A 111 7.34 -9.49 6.01
C ALA A 111 6.84 -8.09 5.63
N ALA A 112 7.15 -7.08 6.45
CA ALA A 112 6.82 -5.69 6.15
C ALA A 112 7.52 -5.20 4.87
N ALA A 113 8.82 -5.49 4.72
CA ALA A 113 9.57 -5.10 3.54
C ALA A 113 9.02 -5.75 2.25
N LYS A 114 8.64 -7.04 2.30
CA LYS A 114 8.00 -7.73 1.18
C LYS A 114 6.64 -7.12 0.83
N ALA A 115 5.83 -6.80 1.83
CA ALA A 115 4.53 -6.18 1.61
C ALA A 115 4.65 -4.80 0.97
N ILE A 116 5.59 -3.97 1.44
CA ILE A 116 5.88 -2.66 0.85
C ILE A 116 6.37 -2.81 -0.59
N ALA A 117 7.28 -3.76 -0.85
CA ALA A 117 7.81 -4.01 -2.19
C ALA A 117 6.72 -4.45 -3.18
N GLU A 118 5.82 -5.35 -2.75
CA GLU A 118 4.73 -5.83 -3.61
C GLU A 118 3.69 -4.73 -3.87
N LYS A 119 3.35 -3.92 -2.85
CA LYS A 119 2.51 -2.72 -3.04
C LYS A 119 3.12 -1.74 -4.02
N ALA A 120 4.43 -1.50 -3.93
CA ALA A 120 5.13 -0.63 -4.87
C ALA A 120 5.12 -1.20 -6.30
N ARG A 121 5.28 -2.51 -6.48
CA ARG A 121 5.17 -3.19 -7.77
C ARG A 121 3.78 -3.02 -8.39
N ILE A 122 2.73 -3.24 -7.60
CA ILE A 122 1.33 -3.08 -8.04
C ILE A 122 1.03 -1.61 -8.40
N ALA A 123 1.53 -0.65 -7.61
CA ALA A 123 1.37 0.77 -7.90
C ALA A 123 2.06 1.18 -9.21
N GLU A 124 3.27 0.66 -9.45
CA GLU A 124 4.00 0.90 -10.70
C GLU A 124 3.28 0.29 -11.90
N GLU A 125 2.81 -0.95 -11.78
CA GLU A 125 2.03 -1.62 -12.83
C GLU A 125 0.77 -0.82 -13.18
N LYS A 126 0.06 -0.31 -12.16
CA LYS A 126 -1.10 0.56 -12.37
C LYS A 126 -0.72 1.87 -13.08
N ARG A 127 0.40 2.49 -12.71
CA ARG A 127 0.90 3.72 -13.36
C ARG A 127 1.23 3.47 -14.83
N GLN A 128 1.90 2.36 -15.13
CA GLN A 128 2.22 1.97 -16.51
C GLN A 128 0.97 1.65 -17.31
N ALA A 129 -0.02 0.97 -16.71
CA ALA A 129 -1.29 0.70 -17.36
C ALA A 129 -2.08 1.99 -17.66
N GLU A 130 -2.10 2.94 -16.73
CA GLU A 130 -2.73 4.25 -16.92
C GLU A 130 -2.02 5.07 -18.00
N GLU A 131 -0.69 5.07 -18.01
CA GLU A 131 0.10 5.74 -19.04
C GLU A 131 -0.10 5.08 -20.42
N ALA A 132 -0.08 3.75 -20.49
CA ALA A 132 -0.36 3.01 -21.72
C ALA A 132 -1.79 3.30 -22.23
N ALA A 133 -2.77 3.38 -21.34
CA ALA A 133 -4.14 3.76 -21.70
C ALA A 133 -4.21 5.19 -22.23
N ARG A 134 -3.50 6.15 -21.61
CA ARG A 134 -3.41 7.53 -22.10
C ARG A 134 -2.77 7.60 -23.49
N MET A 135 -1.67 6.88 -23.71
CA MET A 135 -1.00 6.84 -25.01
C MET A 135 -1.87 6.16 -26.07
N ALA A 136 -2.58 5.09 -25.72
CA ALA A 136 -3.52 4.43 -26.62
C ALA A 136 -4.69 5.35 -27.00
N ALA A 137 -5.25 6.09 -26.06
CA ALA A 137 -6.29 7.08 -26.31
C ALA A 137 -5.81 8.23 -27.21
N GLU A 138 -4.57 8.71 -27.01
CA GLU A 138 -3.99 9.75 -27.88
C GLU A 138 -3.77 9.24 -29.31
N GLU A 139 -3.30 8.00 -29.46
CA GLU A 139 -3.10 7.38 -30.77
C GLU A 139 -4.42 7.10 -31.49
N GLU A 140 -5.45 6.69 -30.76
CA GLU A 140 -6.81 6.58 -31.30
C GLU A 140 -7.32 7.94 -31.78
N LEU A 141 -7.14 8.99 -30.98
CA LEU A 141 -7.50 10.36 -31.36
C LEU A 141 -6.79 10.81 -32.64
N LYS A 142 -5.52 10.42 -32.83
CA LYS A 142 -4.75 10.70 -34.07
C LYS A 142 -5.27 9.94 -35.29
N ARG A 143 -5.83 8.73 -35.10
CA ARG A 143 -6.39 7.90 -36.18
C ARG A 143 -7.70 8.48 -36.73
N HIS A 144 -8.43 9.24 -35.93
CA HIS A 144 -9.67 9.86 -36.38
C HIS A 144 -9.43 10.98 -37.41
N PRO A 145 -10.26 11.06 -38.46
CA PRO A 145 -10.13 12.10 -39.46
C PRO A 145 -10.37 13.49 -38.85
N LYS A 146 -9.47 14.43 -39.15
CA LYS A 146 -9.60 15.86 -38.77
C LYS A 146 -10.53 16.63 -39.71
N GLU A 147 -10.78 16.07 -40.88
CA GLU A 147 -11.61 16.67 -41.92
C GLU A 147 -12.58 15.61 -42.45
N TRP A 148 -13.81 16.03 -42.72
CA TRP A 148 -14.84 15.18 -43.31
C TRP A 148 -15.34 15.78 -44.62
N THR A 149 -15.35 14.98 -45.68
CA THR A 149 -15.96 15.38 -46.95
C THR A 149 -17.41 14.92 -46.96
N VAL A 150 -18.34 15.85 -47.07
CA VAL A 150 -19.78 15.57 -47.06
C VAL A 150 -20.17 14.74 -48.27
N VAL A 151 -20.83 13.62 -48.04
CA VAL A 151 -21.41 12.76 -49.08
C VAL A 151 -22.88 13.13 -49.30
N LYS A 152 -23.40 12.84 -50.50
CA LYS A 152 -24.80 13.10 -50.86
C LYS A 152 -25.76 12.39 -49.89
N GLY A 153 -26.61 13.18 -49.23
CA GLY A 153 -27.63 12.70 -48.29
C GLY A 153 -27.20 12.72 -46.82
N GLU A 154 -25.99 13.18 -46.51
CA GLU A 154 -25.55 13.38 -45.12
C GLU A 154 -26.08 14.72 -44.55
N CYS A 155 -26.27 14.75 -43.23
CA CYS A 155 -26.56 15.95 -42.46
C CYS A 155 -25.56 16.05 -41.29
N LEU A 156 -25.40 17.25 -40.70
CA LEU A 156 -24.44 17.46 -39.61
C LEU A 156 -24.65 16.51 -38.43
N TRP A 157 -25.91 16.17 -38.12
CA TRP A 157 -26.28 15.20 -37.10
C TRP A 157 -25.76 13.79 -37.42
N LYS A 158 -25.91 13.33 -38.66
CA LYS A 158 -25.42 12.02 -39.11
C LYS A 158 -23.89 11.95 -39.11
N ILE A 159 -23.25 13.05 -39.53
CA ILE A 159 -21.78 13.17 -39.53
C ILE A 159 -21.24 13.09 -38.10
N ALA A 160 -21.85 13.82 -37.15
CA ALA A 160 -21.46 13.77 -35.74
C ALA A 160 -21.64 12.37 -35.13
N GLY A 161 -22.69 11.65 -35.54
CA GLY A 161 -23.00 10.30 -35.07
C GLY A 161 -22.09 9.18 -35.56
N TYR A 162 -21.13 9.44 -36.47
CA TYR A 162 -20.16 8.40 -36.85
C TYR A 162 -19.17 8.12 -35.72
N ASP A 163 -18.83 6.85 -35.49
CA ASP A 163 -17.85 6.43 -34.46
C ASP A 163 -16.48 7.08 -34.66
N LYS A 164 -16.09 7.26 -35.92
CA LYS A 164 -14.84 7.94 -36.28
C LYS A 164 -14.89 9.46 -36.13
N ILE A 165 -16.09 10.02 -35.99
CA ILE A 165 -16.35 11.42 -35.70
C ILE A 165 -16.59 11.51 -34.19
N TYR A 166 -17.78 11.80 -33.67
CA TYR A 166 -17.99 11.96 -32.23
C TYR A 166 -18.65 10.76 -31.54
N ALA A 167 -19.14 9.78 -32.30
CA ALA A 167 -20.04 8.72 -31.82
C ALA A 167 -21.32 9.25 -31.11
N ASP A 168 -21.53 10.57 -31.11
CA ASP A 168 -22.65 11.25 -30.48
C ASP A 168 -23.28 12.22 -31.49
N PRO A 169 -24.47 11.88 -32.01
CA PRO A 169 -25.17 12.73 -32.96
C PRO A 169 -25.52 14.13 -32.42
N PHE A 170 -25.64 14.31 -31.10
CA PHE A 170 -25.98 15.60 -30.49
C PHE A 170 -24.82 16.60 -30.47
N GLN A 171 -23.61 16.17 -30.84
CA GLN A 171 -22.42 17.03 -30.91
C GLN A 171 -22.27 17.78 -32.25
N TRP A 172 -23.23 17.65 -33.16
CA TRP A 172 -23.25 18.36 -34.44
C TRP A 172 -23.05 19.89 -34.34
N PRO A 173 -23.48 20.61 -33.27
CA PRO A 173 -23.24 22.06 -33.18
C PRO A 173 -21.76 22.42 -33.10
N LEU A 174 -20.89 21.50 -32.66
CA LEU A 174 -19.44 21.72 -32.67
C LEU A 174 -18.89 21.82 -34.10
N ILE A 175 -19.35 20.94 -35.00
CA ILE A 175 -19.00 20.98 -36.43
C ILE A 175 -19.50 22.28 -37.04
N TYR A 176 -20.74 22.67 -36.74
CA TYR A 176 -21.31 23.93 -37.24
C TYR A 176 -20.52 25.15 -36.77
N LYS A 177 -20.20 25.23 -35.47
CA LYS A 177 -19.47 26.37 -34.89
C LYS A 177 -18.07 26.49 -35.50
N ALA A 178 -17.35 25.38 -35.68
CA ALA A 178 -16.03 25.37 -36.28
C ALA A 178 -16.05 25.75 -37.78
N ASN A 179 -17.13 25.44 -38.50
CA ASN A 179 -17.25 25.66 -39.94
C ASN A 179 -18.25 26.77 -40.31
N LYS A 180 -18.59 27.65 -39.37
CA LYS A 180 -19.63 28.68 -39.55
C LYS A 180 -19.36 29.63 -40.73
N ALA A 181 -18.10 29.80 -41.12
CA ALA A 181 -17.73 30.57 -42.31
C ALA A 181 -18.20 29.91 -43.63
N GLN A 182 -18.32 28.58 -43.64
CA GLN A 182 -18.72 27.80 -44.82
C GLN A 182 -20.21 27.40 -44.78
N ILE A 183 -20.78 27.28 -43.57
CA ILE A 183 -22.17 26.85 -43.36
C ILE A 183 -23.01 28.06 -42.96
N LYS A 184 -23.87 28.52 -43.87
CA LYS A 184 -24.81 29.62 -43.60
C LYS A 184 -26.02 29.19 -42.79
N ASP A 185 -26.49 27.97 -43.04
CA ASP A 185 -27.63 27.36 -42.36
C ASP A 185 -27.23 25.94 -41.93
N PRO A 186 -27.33 25.59 -40.63
CA PRO A 186 -27.02 24.24 -40.13
C PRO A 186 -27.75 23.11 -40.85
N ASP A 187 -28.94 23.35 -41.38
CA ASP A 187 -29.75 22.34 -42.06
C ASP A 187 -29.42 22.20 -43.56
N LEU A 188 -28.65 23.13 -44.11
CA LEU A 188 -28.30 23.16 -45.53
C LEU A 188 -26.80 22.97 -45.74
N ILE A 189 -26.41 21.70 -45.92
CA ILE A 189 -25.07 21.30 -46.34
C ILE A 189 -25.10 20.64 -47.72
N HIS A 190 -24.02 20.80 -48.48
CA HIS A 190 -23.89 20.34 -49.86
C HIS A 190 -22.81 19.26 -50.01
N PRO A 191 -23.00 18.27 -50.91
CA PRO A 191 -22.00 17.24 -51.15
C PRO A 191 -20.69 17.83 -51.69
N GLY A 192 -19.56 17.31 -51.24
CA GLY A 192 -18.22 17.76 -51.61
C GLY A 192 -17.67 18.90 -50.76
N GLN A 193 -18.43 19.43 -49.80
CA GLN A 193 -17.90 20.35 -48.80
C GLN A 193 -16.96 19.61 -47.84
N VAL A 194 -15.85 20.24 -47.48
CA VAL A 194 -14.89 19.71 -46.50
C VAL A 194 -15.05 20.47 -45.19
N PHE A 195 -15.46 19.76 -44.14
CA PHE A 195 -15.63 20.34 -42.80
C PHE A 195 -14.49 19.93 -41.88
N ALA A 196 -13.96 20.91 -41.15
CA ALA A 196 -13.04 20.67 -40.06
C ALA A 196 -13.78 20.08 -38.85
N ILE A 197 -13.23 19.01 -38.27
CA ILE A 197 -13.82 18.32 -37.13
C ILE A 197 -13.03 18.71 -35.87
N PRO A 198 -13.55 19.61 -35.01
CA PRO A 198 -12.84 20.05 -33.82
C PRO A 198 -12.74 18.93 -32.78
N ARG A 199 -11.52 18.66 -32.30
CA ARG A 199 -11.25 17.59 -31.31
C ARG A 199 -10.72 18.07 -29.97
N ASN A 200 -10.09 19.23 -29.97
CA ASN A 200 -9.55 19.85 -28.75
C ASN A 200 -10.58 20.84 -28.18
N VAL A 201 -11.78 20.34 -27.88
CA VAL A 201 -12.89 21.09 -27.27
C VAL A 201 -12.98 20.70 -25.80
N SER A 202 -13.31 21.65 -24.93
CA SER A 202 -13.48 21.33 -23.51
C SER A 202 -14.78 20.57 -23.25
N ASP A 203 -14.84 19.82 -22.14
CA ASP A 203 -16.05 19.08 -21.76
C ASP A 203 -17.26 20.02 -21.63
N GLU A 204 -17.05 21.25 -21.15
CA GLU A 204 -18.11 22.26 -21.03
C GLU A 204 -18.67 22.66 -22.40
N GLU A 205 -17.81 22.82 -23.41
CA GLU A 205 -18.23 23.15 -24.78
C GLU A 205 -19.03 22.00 -25.41
N VAL A 206 -18.62 20.76 -25.15
CA VAL A 206 -19.35 19.55 -25.57
C VAL A 206 -20.74 19.52 -24.94
N GLN A 207 -20.85 19.73 -23.62
CA GLN A 207 -22.14 19.74 -22.93
C GLN A 207 -23.04 20.88 -23.42
N GLN A 208 -22.47 22.06 -23.68
CA GLN A 208 -23.21 23.18 -24.22
C GLN A 208 -23.73 22.89 -25.64
N ALA A 209 -22.93 22.24 -26.49
CA ALA A 209 -23.36 21.80 -27.82
C ALA A 209 -24.49 20.78 -27.73
N ILE A 210 -24.38 19.78 -26.86
CA ILE A 210 -25.44 18.78 -26.64
C ILE A 210 -26.73 19.45 -26.15
N LYS A 211 -26.63 20.40 -25.22
CA LYS A 211 -27.77 21.17 -24.71
C LYS A 211 -28.43 21.99 -25.82
N GLU A 212 -27.65 22.63 -26.67
CA GLU A 212 -28.13 23.41 -27.83
C GLU A 212 -28.84 22.50 -28.84
N ALA A 213 -28.26 21.34 -29.16
CA ALA A 213 -28.87 20.35 -30.04
C ALA A 213 -30.20 19.82 -29.48
N LYS A 214 -30.28 19.58 -28.16
CA LYS A 214 -31.50 19.10 -27.49
C LYS A 214 -32.60 20.16 -27.38
N ASN A 215 -32.23 21.42 -27.19
CA ASN A 215 -33.17 22.53 -27.03
C ASN A 215 -33.58 23.18 -28.35
N ARG A 216 -33.00 22.76 -29.48
CA ARG A 216 -33.35 23.31 -30.79
C ARG A 216 -34.74 22.83 -31.20
N PRO A 217 -35.69 23.73 -31.50
CA PRO A 217 -36.97 23.35 -32.08
C PRO A 217 -36.71 22.85 -33.52
N TRP A 218 -36.96 21.57 -33.75
CA TRP A 218 -36.83 20.99 -35.09
C TRP A 218 -37.95 21.54 -35.99
N PRO A 219 -37.64 22.04 -37.20
CA PRO A 219 -38.63 22.67 -38.07
C PRO A 219 -39.65 21.71 -38.72
N VAL A 220 -39.67 20.43 -38.33
CA VAL A 220 -40.57 19.43 -38.90
C VAL A 220 -41.46 18.79 -37.83
N GLU A 221 -42.74 19.17 -37.80
CA GLU A 221 -43.78 18.30 -37.28
C GLU A 221 -43.80 17.04 -38.16
N ASN A 222 -43.58 15.87 -37.57
CA ASN A 222 -43.61 14.53 -38.20
C ASN A 222 -42.41 14.11 -39.08
N PHE A 223 -41.19 14.15 -38.53
CA PHE A 223 -40.17 13.15 -38.92
C PHE A 223 -39.96 12.13 -37.79
N PHE A 224 -40.87 11.16 -37.73
CA PHE A 224 -40.61 9.88 -37.08
C PHE A 224 -39.57 9.14 -37.94
N PHE A 225 -38.29 9.26 -37.57
CA PHE A 225 -37.23 8.48 -38.18
C PHE A 225 -37.39 7.02 -37.71
N ASP A 226 -37.95 6.18 -38.60
CA ASP A 226 -38.01 4.74 -38.39
C ASP A 226 -36.59 4.21 -38.17
N GLY A 227 -36.36 3.71 -36.96
CA GLY A 227 -35.15 3.00 -36.58
C GLY A 227 -35.05 1.66 -37.31
N LYS A 228 -34.52 1.70 -38.54
CA LYS A 228 -33.95 0.55 -39.24
C LYS A 228 -32.48 0.78 -39.49
#